data_AF-A0A368DZK5-F1
#
_entry.id   AF-A0A368DZK5-F1
#
_cell.length_a   1.000
_cell.length_b   1.000
_cell.length_c   1.000
_cell.angle_alpha   90.00
_cell.angle_beta   90.00
_cell.angle_gamma   90.00
#
_symmetry.space_group_name_H-M   'P 1'
#
loop_
_entity.id
_entity.type
_entity.pdbx_description
1 polymer ?
#
loop_
_entity_poly.entity_id
_entity_poly.type
_entity_poly.pdbx_seq_one_letter_code
_entity_poly.pdbx_strand_id
1 'polypeptide(L)'
;MRKYIGLIILISLSCSDFDKEKQAQNVLKLTKQVTAINREFENIKIDSISALKLSTYEVERRIKQNYFSDTINLEFGQKMDDYKRMRRMLGPIGKEEFRLRQSINEELSQLKKLHSDISNGYGKRESYDEYIQFEKNKVSQINILFKEYLKLRAQFLEIYFRLHKELLEYGRGLISQQ
;
A
#
# COMPACT_ATOMS: atom_id res chain seq x y z
N MET A 1 -0.70 -48.03 48.53
CA MET A 1 -1.34 -46.96 47.74
C MET A 1 -0.32 -45.90 47.30
N ARG A 2 0.70 -46.29 46.50
CA ARG A 2 1.82 -45.39 46.14
C ARG A 2 2.22 -45.49 44.65
N LYS A 3 1.42 -46.18 43.83
CA LYS A 3 1.73 -46.48 42.41
C LYS A 3 0.96 -45.62 41.39
N TYR A 4 -0.02 -44.83 41.82
CA TYR A 4 -0.86 -44.02 40.91
C TYR A 4 -0.45 -42.55 40.79
N ILE A 5 0.53 -42.09 41.59
CA ILE A 5 0.97 -40.69 41.58
C ILE A 5 1.85 -40.36 40.36
N GLY A 6 2.44 -41.36 39.69
CA GLY A 6 3.28 -41.15 38.51
C GLY A 6 2.53 -40.91 37.19
N LEU A 7 1.22 -41.17 37.12
CA LEU A 7 0.47 -41.15 35.85
C LEU A 7 -0.20 -39.79 35.54
N ILE A 8 -0.31 -38.89 36.52
CA ILE A 8 -1.00 -37.60 36.36
C ILE A 8 -0.09 -36.50 35.79
N ILE A 9 1.23 -36.68 35.81
CA ILE A 9 2.20 -35.66 35.33
C ILE A 9 2.41 -35.70 33.80
N LEU A 10 1.99 -36.76 33.11
CA LEU A 10 2.19 -36.88 31.65
C LEU A 10 1.14 -36.17 30.79
N ILE A 11 0.02 -35.71 31.37
CA ILE A 11 -1.10 -35.12 30.60
C ILE A 11 -0.95 -33.59 30.44
N SER A 12 -0.14 -32.92 31.28
CA SER A 12 0.01 -31.46 31.23
C SER A 12 0.98 -30.95 30.15
N LEU A 13 1.82 -31.81 29.56
CA LEU A 13 2.73 -31.42 28.46
C LEU A 13 2.03 -31.32 27.10
N SER A 14 0.88 -31.97 26.92
CA SER A 14 0.16 -31.97 25.64
C SER A 14 -0.61 -30.67 25.37
N CYS A 15 -0.96 -29.90 26.40
CA CYS A 15 -1.82 -28.72 26.24
C CYS A 15 -1.03 -27.49 25.76
N SER A 16 0.24 -27.36 26.18
CA SER A 16 1.10 -26.24 25.76
C SER A 16 1.57 -26.34 24.31
N ASP A 17 1.70 -27.56 23.77
CA ASP A 17 2.14 -27.78 22.40
C ASP A 17 1.03 -27.47 21.37
N PHE A 18 -0.23 -27.67 21.76
CA PHE A 18 -1.40 -27.35 20.93
C PHE A 18 -1.59 -25.83 20.73
N ASP A 19 -1.39 -25.04 21.78
CA ASP A 19 -1.49 -23.58 21.69
C ASP A 19 -0.37 -22.97 20.83
N LYS A 20 0.85 -23.53 20.91
CA LYS A 20 1.99 -23.11 20.08
C LYS A 20 1.71 -23.30 18.59
N GLU A 21 1.17 -24.45 18.20
CA GLU A 21 0.85 -24.72 16.79
C GLU A 21 -0.22 -23.76 16.28
N LYS A 22 -1.29 -23.54 17.06
CA LYS A 22 -2.35 -22.59 16.73
C LYS A 22 -1.82 -21.16 16.60
N GLN A 23 -0.94 -20.74 17.49
CA GLN A 23 -0.29 -19.42 17.47
C GLN A 23 0.58 -19.26 16.22
N ALA A 24 1.40 -20.25 15.87
CA ALA A 24 2.21 -20.25 14.66
C ALA A 24 1.33 -20.15 13.40
N GLN A 25 0.23 -20.92 13.33
CA GLN A 25 -0.73 -20.86 12.24
C GLN A 25 -1.41 -19.49 12.11
N ASN A 26 -1.71 -18.82 13.23
CA ASN A 26 -2.23 -17.45 13.20
C ASN A 26 -1.23 -16.47 12.57
N VAL A 27 0.05 -16.56 12.94
CA VAL A 27 1.11 -15.73 12.34
C VAL A 27 1.25 -16.03 10.85
N LEU A 28 1.23 -17.31 10.44
CA LEU A 28 1.24 -17.67 9.01
C LEU A 28 0.05 -17.08 8.24
N LYS A 29 -1.14 -17.04 8.84
CA LYS A 29 -2.32 -16.41 8.23
C LYS A 29 -2.11 -14.91 8.03
N LEU A 30 -1.54 -14.22 9.01
CA LEU A 30 -1.20 -12.79 8.90
C LEU A 30 -0.15 -12.56 7.80
N THR A 31 0.91 -13.38 7.78
CA THR A 31 1.94 -13.31 6.72
C THR A 31 1.34 -13.48 5.34
N LYS A 32 0.42 -14.42 5.15
CA LYS A 32 -0.30 -14.61 3.88
C LYS A 32 -1.13 -13.38 3.49
N GLN A 33 -1.80 -12.72 4.45
CA GLN A 33 -2.56 -11.50 4.20
C GLN A 33 -1.65 -10.37 3.72
N VAL A 34 -0.56 -10.08 4.44
CA VAL A 34 0.38 -9.02 4.06
C VAL A 34 1.07 -9.33 2.73
N THR A 35 1.40 -10.60 2.46
CA THR A 35 1.99 -11.02 1.18
C THR A 35 1.02 -10.85 0.01
N ALA A 36 -0.27 -11.12 0.22
CA ALA A 36 -1.29 -10.87 -0.80
C ALA A 36 -1.42 -9.37 -1.12
N ILE A 37 -1.47 -8.53 -0.09
CA ILE A 37 -1.47 -7.07 -0.25
C ILE A 37 -0.22 -6.61 -1.00
N ASN A 38 0.96 -7.12 -0.62
CA ASN A 38 2.22 -6.76 -1.28
C ASN A 38 2.20 -7.13 -2.77
N ARG A 39 1.73 -8.34 -3.11
CA ARG A 39 1.65 -8.78 -4.50
C ARG A 39 0.71 -7.87 -5.31
N GLU A 40 -0.46 -7.56 -4.77
CA GLU A 40 -1.41 -6.70 -5.44
C GLU A 40 -0.84 -5.28 -5.61
N PHE A 41 -0.26 -4.72 -4.55
CA PHE A 41 0.40 -3.43 -4.56
C PHE A 41 1.51 -3.35 -5.63
N GLU A 42 2.41 -4.34 -5.67
CA GLU A 42 3.50 -4.41 -6.65
C GLU A 42 3.00 -4.52 -8.10
N ASN A 43 1.83 -5.14 -8.32
CA ASN A 43 1.21 -5.25 -9.64
C ASN A 43 0.56 -3.95 -10.11
N ILE A 44 0.06 -3.13 -9.18
CA ILE A 44 -0.71 -1.93 -9.53
C ILE A 44 0.09 -0.64 -9.36
N LYS A 45 1.22 -0.67 -8.68
CA LYS A 45 1.96 0.54 -8.34
C LYS A 45 2.31 1.35 -9.58
N ILE A 46 2.51 2.64 -9.40
CA ILE A 46 2.91 3.52 -10.49
C ILE A 46 4.42 3.40 -10.67
N ASP A 47 4.86 2.86 -11.82
CA ASP A 47 6.27 2.60 -12.10
C ASP A 47 7.20 3.79 -11.82
N SER A 48 6.81 4.97 -12.32
CA SER A 48 7.59 6.20 -12.13
C SER A 48 6.70 7.42 -11.92
N ILE A 49 6.44 7.72 -10.65
CA ILE A 49 5.75 8.94 -10.22
C ILE A 49 6.51 10.20 -10.65
N SER A 50 7.85 10.16 -10.63
CA SER A 50 8.68 11.30 -11.07
C SER A 50 8.56 11.56 -12.57
N ALA A 51 8.59 10.52 -13.40
CA ALA A 51 8.40 10.67 -14.84
C ALA A 51 6.99 11.15 -15.19
N LEU A 52 5.95 10.64 -14.51
CA LEU A 52 4.59 11.15 -14.67
C LEU A 52 4.46 12.61 -14.23
N LYS A 53 5.10 13.00 -13.13
CA LYS A 53 5.09 14.39 -12.66
C LYS A 53 5.75 15.33 -13.67
N LEU A 54 6.87 14.91 -14.26
CA LEU A 54 7.57 15.68 -15.27
C LEU A 54 6.74 15.77 -16.56
N SER A 55 6.29 14.64 -17.11
CA SER A 55 5.51 14.63 -18.36
C SER A 55 4.20 15.41 -18.26
N THR A 56 3.47 15.28 -17.16
CA THR A 56 2.23 16.06 -16.95
C THR A 56 2.51 17.55 -16.76
N TYR A 57 3.60 17.90 -16.08
CA TYR A 57 4.06 19.29 -15.95
C TYR A 57 4.44 19.90 -17.31
N GLU A 58 5.13 19.15 -18.16
CA GLU A 58 5.55 19.62 -19.48
C GLU A 58 4.35 19.92 -20.39
N VAL A 59 3.28 19.13 -20.32
CA VAL A 59 2.02 19.44 -21.02
C VAL A 59 1.43 20.77 -20.53
N GLU A 60 1.32 20.94 -19.20
CA GLU A 60 0.80 22.18 -18.60
C GLU A 60 1.66 23.39 -19.01
N ARG A 61 2.98 23.25 -18.94
CA ARG A 61 3.95 24.28 -19.29
C ARG A 61 3.84 24.68 -20.75
N ARG A 62 3.78 23.70 -21.66
CA ARG A 62 3.66 23.93 -23.10
C ARG A 62 2.41 24.71 -23.44
N ILE A 63 1.25 24.30 -22.92
CA ILE A 63 -0.01 25.02 -23.13
C ILE A 63 0.12 26.45 -22.60
N LYS A 64 0.61 26.62 -21.36
CA LYS A 64 0.74 27.95 -20.74
C LYS A 64 1.64 28.91 -21.54
N GLN A 65 2.67 28.38 -22.20
CA GLN A 65 3.63 29.20 -22.95
C GLN A 65 3.16 29.57 -24.36
N ASN A 66 2.25 28.79 -24.95
CA ASN A 66 1.88 28.93 -26.36
C ASN A 66 0.39 29.25 -26.58
N TYR A 67 -0.44 29.22 -25.53
CA TYR A 67 -1.85 29.57 -25.62
C TYR A 67 -2.03 31.09 -25.48
N PHE A 68 -2.29 31.74 -26.62
CA PHE A 68 -2.68 33.14 -26.70
C PHE A 68 -4.10 33.21 -27.27
N SER A 69 -5.05 33.73 -26.49
CA SER A 69 -6.44 33.84 -26.93
C SER A 69 -7.02 35.16 -26.47
N ASP A 70 -7.66 35.86 -27.40
CA ASP A 70 -8.40 37.10 -27.13
C ASP A 70 -9.81 36.83 -26.57
N THR A 71 -10.18 35.55 -26.43
CA THR A 71 -11.47 35.11 -25.87
C THR A 71 -11.30 34.10 -24.74
N ILE A 72 -12.22 34.14 -23.78
CA ILE A 72 -12.25 33.18 -22.66
C ILE A 72 -12.97 31.91 -23.11
N ASN A 73 -12.27 30.78 -23.09
CA ASN A 73 -12.87 29.45 -23.23
C ASN A 73 -12.99 28.79 -21.84
N LEU A 74 -14.21 28.78 -21.29
CA LEU A 74 -14.48 28.27 -19.94
C LEU A 74 -14.25 26.75 -19.82
N GLU A 75 -14.69 25.98 -20.81
CA GLU A 75 -14.53 24.51 -20.83
C GLU A 75 -13.05 24.15 -20.80
N PHE A 76 -12.23 24.82 -21.62
CA PHE A 76 -10.79 24.62 -21.63
C PHE A 76 -10.15 24.99 -20.29
N GLY A 77 -10.57 26.11 -19.69
CA GLY A 77 -10.13 26.51 -18.34
C GLY A 77 -10.40 25.43 -17.30
N GLN A 78 -11.60 24.86 -17.29
CA GLN A 78 -11.98 23.78 -16.39
C GLN A 78 -11.12 22.52 -16.59
N LYS A 79 -10.90 22.11 -17.85
CA LYS A 79 -10.01 20.98 -18.18
C LYS A 79 -8.59 21.21 -17.66
N MET A 80 -8.05 22.42 -17.84
CA MET A 80 -6.71 22.76 -17.35
C MET A 80 -6.62 22.73 -15.81
N ASP A 81 -7.67 23.17 -15.11
CA ASP A 81 -7.69 23.15 -13.65
C ASP A 81 -7.83 21.75 -13.07
N ASP A 82 -8.67 20.91 -13.67
CA ASP A 82 -8.75 19.47 -13.36
C ASP A 82 -7.40 18.79 -13.58
N TYR A 83 -6.74 19.10 -14.69
CA TYR A 83 -5.45 18.52 -15.04
C TYR A 83 -4.34 18.95 -14.05
N LYS A 84 -4.32 20.22 -13.64
CA LYS A 84 -3.42 20.71 -12.57
C LYS A 84 -3.70 20.01 -11.24
N ARG A 85 -4.97 19.82 -10.89
CA ARG A 85 -5.36 19.11 -9.66
C ARG A 85 -4.84 17.68 -9.69
N MET A 86 -5.08 16.96 -10.78
CA MET A 86 -4.58 15.60 -11.01
C MET A 86 -3.06 15.53 -10.87
N ARG A 87 -2.30 16.44 -11.51
CA ARG A 87 -0.84 16.47 -11.37
C ARG A 87 -0.39 16.64 -9.92
N ARG A 88 -1.08 17.46 -9.13
CA ARG A 88 -0.76 17.65 -7.70
C ARG A 88 -1.00 16.38 -6.87
N MET A 89 -1.88 15.48 -7.30
CA MET A 89 -2.16 14.20 -6.60
C MET A 89 -0.97 13.24 -6.63
N LEU A 90 -0.06 13.34 -7.61
CA LEU A 90 1.15 12.52 -7.68
C LEU A 90 2.06 12.68 -6.44
N GLY A 91 2.04 13.85 -5.79
CA GLY A 91 2.78 14.07 -4.55
C GLY A 91 2.27 13.20 -3.39
N PRO A 92 1.00 13.33 -2.99
CA PRO A 92 0.36 12.44 -2.02
C PRO A 92 0.45 10.96 -2.39
N ILE A 93 0.22 10.58 -3.66
CA ILE A 93 0.33 9.18 -4.11
C ILE A 93 1.73 8.62 -3.85
N GLY A 94 2.79 9.38 -4.15
CA GLY A 94 4.15 8.93 -3.90
C GLY A 94 4.49 8.80 -2.42
N LYS A 95 3.91 9.64 -1.56
CA LYS A 95 4.06 9.51 -0.11
C LYS A 95 3.39 8.25 0.41
N GLU A 96 2.15 7.97 -0.02
CA GLU A 96 1.43 6.76 0.39
C GLU A 96 2.07 5.50 -0.17
N GLU A 97 2.58 5.52 -1.40
CA GLU A 97 3.33 4.40 -1.97
C GLU A 97 4.56 4.06 -1.13
N PHE A 98 5.35 5.08 -0.77
CA PHE A 98 6.54 4.90 0.07
C PHE A 98 6.15 4.35 1.45
N ARG A 99 5.15 4.96 2.09
CA ARG A 99 4.69 4.58 3.43
C ARG A 99 4.19 3.14 3.46
N LEU A 100 3.33 2.77 2.51
CA LEU A 100 2.79 1.42 2.39
C LEU A 100 3.90 0.38 2.19
N ARG A 101 4.86 0.65 1.30
CA ARG A 101 6.01 -0.24 1.06
C ARG A 101 6.83 -0.45 2.33
N GLN A 102 7.12 0.61 3.09
CA GLN A 102 7.84 0.49 4.36
C GLN A 102 7.05 -0.37 5.36
N SER A 103 5.76 -0.07 5.57
CA SER A 103 4.93 -0.81 6.52
C SER A 103 4.80 -2.30 6.15
N ILE A 104 4.66 -2.63 4.86
CA ILE A 104 4.63 -4.02 4.39
C ILE A 104 5.95 -4.74 4.71
N ASN A 105 7.09 -4.13 4.38
CA ASN A 105 8.40 -4.76 4.55
C ASN A 105 8.74 -4.96 6.04
N GLU A 106 8.46 -3.96 6.87
CA GLU A 106 8.63 -4.05 8.32
C GLU A 106 7.77 -5.16 8.90
N GLU A 107 6.48 -5.19 8.56
CA GLU A 107 5.54 -6.19 9.09
C GLU A 107 5.90 -7.62 8.67
N LEU A 108 6.28 -7.85 7.41
CA LEU A 108 6.73 -9.17 6.96
C LEU A 108 7.98 -9.65 7.72
N SER A 109 8.89 -8.74 8.03
CA SER A 109 10.08 -9.04 8.84
C SER A 109 9.71 -9.39 10.28
N GLN A 110 8.79 -8.64 10.89
CA GLN A 110 8.35 -8.86 12.27
C GLN A 110 7.54 -10.14 12.41
N LEU A 111 6.60 -10.42 11.49
CA LEU A 111 5.85 -11.67 11.45
C LEU A 111 6.76 -12.89 11.27
N LYS A 112 7.82 -12.77 10.45
CA LYS A 112 8.82 -13.85 10.30
C LYS A 112 9.56 -14.13 11.61
N LYS A 113 9.96 -13.09 12.34
CA LYS A 113 10.61 -13.24 13.66
C LYS A 113 9.65 -13.85 14.67
N LEU A 114 8.43 -13.31 14.79
CA LEU A 114 7.42 -13.81 15.72
C LEU A 114 7.08 -15.28 15.45
N HIS A 115 6.95 -15.67 14.18
CA HIS A 115 6.74 -17.07 13.82
C HIS A 115 7.92 -17.96 14.28
N SER A 116 9.16 -17.51 14.08
CA SER A 116 10.36 -18.21 14.54
C SER A 116 10.39 -18.34 16.06
N ASP A 117 10.09 -17.26 16.78
CA ASP A 117 10.08 -17.25 18.25
C ASP A 117 9.04 -18.22 18.79
N ILE A 118 7.82 -18.22 18.25
CA ILE A 118 6.75 -19.16 18.65
C ILE A 118 7.15 -20.60 18.32
N SER A 119 7.68 -20.86 17.11
CA SER A 119 8.04 -22.21 16.67
C SER A 119 9.13 -22.84 17.53
N ASN A 120 10.11 -22.04 17.94
CA ASN A 120 11.22 -22.47 18.80
C ASN A 120 10.92 -22.29 20.30
N GLY A 121 9.79 -21.68 20.64
CA GLY A 121 9.40 -21.37 22.01
C GLY A 121 10.34 -20.39 22.72
N TYR A 122 10.89 -19.41 22.00
CA TYR A 122 11.76 -18.36 22.53
C TYR A 122 10.98 -17.18 23.13
N GLY A 123 11.52 -16.54 24.16
CA GLY A 123 10.88 -15.38 24.80
C GLY A 123 9.74 -15.74 25.75
N LYS A 124 8.81 -14.81 25.94
CA LYS A 124 7.68 -14.90 26.88
C LYS A 124 6.47 -15.55 26.22
N ARG A 125 6.32 -16.87 26.42
CA ARG A 125 5.29 -17.68 25.77
C ARG A 125 3.88 -17.28 26.18
N GLU A 126 3.72 -16.85 27.43
CA GLU A 126 2.47 -16.34 28.00
C GLU A 126 1.97 -15.06 27.30
N SER A 127 2.86 -14.31 26.63
CA SER A 127 2.52 -13.08 25.91
C SER A 127 2.35 -13.27 24.41
N TYR A 128 2.49 -14.50 23.87
CA TYR A 128 2.39 -14.72 22.42
C TYR A 128 1.04 -14.29 21.84
N ASP A 129 -0.06 -14.52 22.55
CA ASP A 129 -1.38 -14.08 22.07
C ASP A 129 -1.50 -12.56 22.02
N GLU A 130 -0.88 -11.84 22.96
CA GLU A 130 -0.81 -10.38 22.95
C GLU A 130 0.02 -9.86 21.78
N TYR A 131 1.18 -10.49 21.52
CA TYR A 131 2.02 -10.15 20.36
C TYR A 131 1.28 -10.40 19.05
N ILE A 132 0.63 -11.56 18.90
CA ILE A 132 -0.20 -11.86 17.73
C ILE A 132 -1.32 -10.82 17.56
N GLN A 133 -1.92 -10.36 18.66
CA GLN A 133 -2.96 -9.35 18.57
C GLN A 133 -2.41 -7.96 18.22
N PHE A 134 -1.21 -7.63 18.67
CA PHE A 134 -0.51 -6.43 18.22
C PHE A 134 -0.28 -6.47 16.70
N GLU A 135 0.25 -7.58 16.17
CA GLU A 135 0.49 -7.72 14.73
C GLU A 135 -0.82 -7.72 13.91
N LYS A 136 -1.90 -8.34 14.42
CA LYS A 136 -3.23 -8.23 13.78
C LYS A 136 -3.67 -6.78 13.57
N ASN A 137 -3.43 -5.92 14.56
CA ASN A 137 -3.76 -4.50 14.44
C ASN A 137 -2.89 -3.80 13.39
N LYS A 138 -1.61 -4.16 13.30
CA LYS A 138 -0.69 -3.64 12.27
C LYS A 138 -1.10 -4.07 10.86
N VAL A 139 -1.43 -5.35 10.66
CA VAL A 139 -1.97 -5.84 9.38
C VAL A 139 -3.26 -5.11 8.99
N SER A 140 -4.14 -4.83 9.95
CA SER A 140 -5.34 -4.01 9.71
C SER A 140 -5.00 -2.59 9.25
N GLN A 141 -4.01 -1.94 9.86
CA GLN A 141 -3.54 -0.62 9.44
C GLN A 141 -2.95 -0.64 8.03
N ILE A 142 -2.17 -1.66 7.67
CA ILE A 142 -1.64 -1.83 6.31
C ILE A 142 -2.78 -1.95 5.29
N ASN A 143 -3.83 -2.69 5.62
CA ASN A 143 -5.00 -2.80 4.75
C ASN A 143 -5.72 -1.46 4.53
N ILE A 144 -5.78 -0.60 5.56
CA ILE A 144 -6.34 0.75 5.44
C ILE A 144 -5.46 1.60 4.50
N LEU A 145 -4.14 1.62 4.72
CA LEU A 145 -3.19 2.34 3.86
C LEU A 145 -3.28 1.86 2.40
N PHE A 146 -3.45 0.55 2.18
CA PHE A 146 -3.61 0.00 0.84
C PHE A 146 -4.90 0.48 0.16
N LYS A 147 -6.02 0.53 0.88
CA LYS A 147 -7.29 1.07 0.36
C LYS A 147 -7.20 2.55 0.04
N GLU A 148 -6.50 3.33 0.86
CA GLU A 148 -6.25 4.74 0.60
C GLU A 148 -5.41 4.94 -0.66
N TYR A 149 -4.35 4.14 -0.83
CA TYR A 149 -3.55 4.13 -2.05
C TYR A 149 -4.39 3.81 -3.30
N LEU A 150 -5.22 2.75 -3.24
CA LEU A 150 -6.13 2.36 -4.32
C LEU A 150 -7.05 3.52 -4.73
N LYS A 151 -7.66 4.19 -3.75
CA LYS A 151 -8.55 5.33 -3.98
C LYS A 151 -7.84 6.49 -4.67
N LEU A 152 -6.69 6.90 -4.15
CA LEU A 152 -5.91 8.01 -4.72
C LEU A 152 -5.46 7.69 -6.15
N ARG A 153 -4.97 6.47 -6.38
CA ARG A 153 -4.56 5.98 -7.70
C ARG A 153 -5.73 5.99 -8.68
N ALA A 154 -6.89 5.48 -8.28
CA ALA A 154 -8.08 5.45 -9.14
C ALA A 154 -8.50 6.86 -9.57
N GLN A 155 -8.58 7.79 -8.63
CA GLN A 155 -8.93 9.19 -8.91
C GLN A 155 -7.91 9.87 -9.84
N PHE A 156 -6.62 9.62 -9.65
CA PHE A 156 -5.58 10.12 -10.55
C PHE A 156 -5.74 9.57 -11.96
N LEU A 157 -5.90 8.25 -12.10
CA LEU A 157 -6.00 7.59 -13.40
C LEU A 157 -7.26 7.99 -14.17
N GLU A 158 -8.38 8.17 -13.48
CA GLU A 158 -9.63 8.66 -14.09
C GLU A 158 -9.41 9.98 -14.82
N ILE A 159 -8.81 10.97 -14.15
CA ILE A 159 -8.55 12.28 -14.74
C ILE A 159 -7.43 12.20 -15.79
N TYR A 160 -6.37 11.41 -15.52
CA TYR A 160 -5.26 11.24 -16.44
C TYR A 160 -5.71 10.65 -17.77
N PHE A 161 -6.48 9.56 -17.77
CA PHE A 161 -6.98 8.94 -19.01
C PHE A 161 -7.99 9.83 -19.74
N ARG A 162 -8.79 10.61 -19.01
CA ARG A 162 -9.74 11.55 -19.60
C ARG A 162 -9.05 12.71 -20.34
N LEU A 163 -8.00 13.30 -19.75
CA LEU A 163 -7.48 14.61 -20.20
C LEU A 163 -6.08 14.56 -20.82
N HIS A 164 -5.22 13.61 -20.46
CA HIS A 164 -3.80 13.69 -20.80
C HIS A 164 -3.55 13.68 -22.30
N LYS A 165 -4.20 12.76 -23.03
CA LYS A 165 -4.02 12.66 -24.48
C LYS A 165 -4.51 13.92 -25.20
N GLU A 166 -5.72 14.38 -24.85
CA GLU A 166 -6.32 15.59 -25.45
C GLU A 166 -5.43 16.80 -25.24
N LEU A 167 -5.02 17.08 -24.00
CA LEU A 167 -4.19 18.25 -23.68
C LEU A 167 -2.77 18.13 -24.23
N LEU A 168 -2.21 16.91 -24.32
CA LEU A 168 -0.91 16.68 -24.94
C LEU A 168 -0.95 17.04 -26.43
N GLU A 169 -1.95 16.56 -27.18
CA GLU A 169 -2.07 16.87 -28.60
C GLU A 169 -2.42 18.34 -28.83
N TYR A 170 -3.32 18.90 -28.00
CA TYR A 170 -3.62 20.33 -28.04
C TYR A 170 -2.37 21.19 -27.85
N GLY A 171 -1.57 20.90 -26.82
CA GLY A 171 -0.32 21.60 -26.56
C GLY A 171 0.70 21.48 -27.69
N ARG A 172 0.76 20.33 -28.39
CA ARG A 172 1.61 20.15 -29.58
C ARG A 172 1.11 20.99 -30.76
N GLY A 173 -0.21 21.02 -30.98
CA GLY A 173 -0.85 21.79 -32.05
C GLY A 173 -0.54 23.29 -31.97
N LEU A 174 -0.44 23.84 -30.77
CA LEU A 174 -0.09 25.25 -30.55
C LEU A 174 1.31 25.63 -31.07
N ILE A 175 2.26 24.71 -31.08
CA ILE A 175 3.62 24.95 -31.59
C ILE A 175 3.64 24.86 -33.13
N SER A 176 2.86 23.94 -33.72
CA SER A 176 2.80 23.77 -35.18
C SER A 176 2.07 24.88 -35.93
N GLN A 177 1.44 25.82 -35.21
CA GLN A 177 0.70 26.95 -35.77
C GLN A 177 1.51 28.27 -35.71
N GLN A 178 2.74 28.23 -35.20
CA GLN A 178 3.71 29.34 -35.22
C GLN A 178 4.73 29.12 -36.33
#